data_AF-A0A9W4XBV2-F1
#
_entry.id   AF-A0A9W4XBV2-F1
#
_cell.length_a   1.000
_cell.length_b   1.000
_cell.length_c   1.000
_cell.angle_alpha   90.00
_cell.angle_beta   90.00
_cell.angle_gamma   90.00
#
_symmetry.space_group_name_H-M   'P 1'
#
loop_
_entity.id
_entity.type
_entity.pdbx_description
1 polymer ?
#
loop_
_entity_poly.entity_id
_entity_poly.type
_entity_poly.pdbx_seq_one_letter_code
_entity_poly.pdbx_strand_id
1 'polypeptide(L)'
;MKVFKSLLYPFILLIFISCDRSWHLSELYMQKIENSSKVIYKYDAWGGRDSHIFGYAILDSTDVFDIDNVKPLPFQYFESIPTKRNIFGVICKKLDDQEVSNKIFFPLEIKVDEENGIKIKTKIFQNDGFTSRNQGYKRYKFETFKESQDSIFFYNLNDVKSLEPEHLDILKLKKTNIFIGTTSPNVISTISIEDLKLSPKNEIISNIRYELTPKNKTDIRLFSNTGIFKAVKLPKD
;
A
#
# COMPACT_ATOMS: atom_id res chain seq x y z
N MET A 1 -26.86 -40.09 53.77
CA MET A 1 -27.01 -38.76 53.12
C MET A 1 -25.77 -38.46 52.32
N LYS A 2 -25.84 -38.68 51.01
CA LYS A 2 -24.79 -38.34 50.04
C LYS A 2 -25.15 -37.00 49.39
N VAL A 3 -24.11 -36.32 48.90
CA VAL A 3 -24.14 -35.13 48.02
C VAL A 3 -24.57 -33.87 48.80
N PHE A 4 -23.74 -32.86 49.04
CA PHE A 4 -23.10 -31.97 48.07
C PHE A 4 -21.77 -31.40 48.64
N LYS A 5 -20.65 -32.02 48.30
CA LYS A 5 -19.34 -31.35 48.21
C LYS A 5 -18.98 -31.34 46.73
N SER A 6 -19.30 -30.26 46.01
CA SER A 6 -18.72 -29.89 44.71
C SER A 6 -19.66 -28.92 44.01
N LEU A 7 -19.69 -27.67 44.48
CA LEU A 7 -20.30 -26.55 43.76
C LEU A 7 -19.31 -25.40 43.79
N LEU A 8 -18.08 -25.67 43.34
CA LEU A 8 -17.08 -24.61 43.14
C LEU A 8 -16.15 -24.93 41.97
N TYR A 9 -16.65 -25.60 40.93
CA TYR A 9 -15.83 -26.00 39.78
C TYR A 9 -16.55 -26.03 38.41
N PRO A 10 -17.46 -25.08 38.10
CA PRO A 10 -17.63 -24.72 36.69
C PRO A 10 -17.34 -23.25 36.37
N PHE A 11 -17.09 -22.38 37.36
CA PHE A 11 -16.90 -20.94 37.10
C PHE A 11 -15.47 -20.54 36.71
N ILE A 12 -14.47 -21.40 36.95
CA ILE A 12 -13.05 -21.11 36.65
C ILE A 12 -12.68 -21.49 35.20
N LEU A 13 -13.50 -22.27 34.50
CA LEU A 13 -13.23 -22.66 33.10
C LEU A 13 -13.64 -21.62 32.04
N LEU A 14 -14.29 -20.52 32.44
CA LEU A 14 -14.71 -19.46 31.52
C LEU A 14 -13.74 -18.27 31.42
N ILE A 15 -12.61 -18.29 32.13
CA ILE A 15 -11.65 -17.17 32.18
C ILE A 15 -10.50 -17.32 31.15
N PHE A 16 -10.46 -18.43 30.38
CA PHE A 16 -9.43 -18.65 29.35
C PHE A 16 -9.99 -18.75 27.93
N ILE A 17 -11.13 -18.13 27.64
CA ILE A 17 -11.37 -17.68 26.27
C ILE A 17 -10.53 -16.42 26.12
N SER A 18 -9.21 -16.59 25.96
CA SER A 18 -8.37 -15.51 25.46
C SER A 18 -9.02 -15.08 24.16
N CYS A 19 -9.39 -13.82 24.10
CA CYS A 19 -9.73 -13.18 22.84
C CYS A 19 -8.41 -13.04 22.10
N ASP A 20 -7.91 -14.15 21.53
CA ASP A 20 -6.73 -14.14 20.67
C ASP A 20 -7.09 -13.20 19.52
N ARG A 21 -6.51 -12.00 19.53
CA ARG A 21 -6.57 -11.09 18.39
C ARG A 21 -5.70 -11.71 17.30
N SER A 22 -6.25 -12.67 16.58
CA SER A 22 -5.63 -13.17 15.36
C SER A 22 -5.85 -12.13 14.26
N TRP A 23 -4.76 -11.64 13.68
CA TRP A 23 -4.80 -10.82 12.47
C TRP A 23 -4.84 -11.73 11.24
N HIS A 24 -5.82 -11.54 10.39
CA HIS A 24 -5.87 -12.12 9.06
C HIS A 24 -5.26 -11.11 8.07
N LEU A 25 -4.09 -11.44 7.52
CA LEU A 25 -3.46 -10.64 6.47
C LEU A 25 -4.22 -10.81 5.16
N SER A 26 -4.90 -9.75 4.71
CA SER A 26 -5.63 -9.73 3.44
C SER A 26 -4.69 -9.46 2.27
N GLU A 27 -3.69 -8.59 2.49
CA GLU A 27 -2.68 -8.22 1.50
C GLU A 27 -1.32 -8.08 2.15
N LEU A 28 -0.29 -8.63 1.48
CA LEU A 28 1.10 -8.36 1.80
C LEU A 28 1.89 -8.19 0.51
N TYR A 29 2.51 -7.04 0.35
CA TYR A 29 3.42 -6.77 -0.76
C TYR A 29 4.79 -6.34 -0.24
N MET A 30 5.83 -6.57 -1.02
CA MET A 30 7.20 -6.21 -0.68
C MET A 30 7.89 -5.50 -1.85
N GLN A 31 8.68 -4.48 -1.55
CA GLN A 31 9.72 -3.96 -2.43
C GLN A 31 11.10 -3.94 -1.74
N LYS A 32 12.17 -4.05 -2.52
CA LYS A 32 13.54 -3.87 -2.05
C LYS A 32 13.94 -2.40 -2.10
N ILE A 33 14.79 -1.98 -1.16
CA ILE A 33 15.49 -0.70 -1.25
C ILE A 33 16.83 -0.94 -1.93
N GLU A 34 17.13 -0.19 -2.98
CA GLU A 34 18.37 -0.35 -3.73
C GLU A 34 19.60 -0.11 -2.85
N ASN A 35 20.62 -0.98 -2.97
CA ASN A 35 21.87 -0.93 -2.21
C ASN A 35 21.67 -0.93 -0.67
N SER A 36 20.65 -1.66 -0.19
CA SER A 36 20.30 -1.81 1.22
C SER A 36 20.00 -3.28 1.56
N SER A 37 20.23 -3.68 2.81
CA SER A 37 19.71 -4.94 3.36
C SER A 37 18.23 -4.86 3.71
N LYS A 38 17.63 -3.67 3.68
CA LYS A 38 16.25 -3.40 4.10
C LYS A 38 15.24 -3.57 2.97
N VAL A 39 14.04 -4.01 3.34
CA VAL A 39 12.86 -4.11 2.46
C VAL A 39 11.71 -3.30 3.05
N ILE A 40 10.78 -2.89 2.20
CA ILE A 40 9.53 -2.26 2.62
C ILE A 40 8.39 -3.20 2.31
N TYR A 41 7.58 -3.48 3.33
CA TYR A 41 6.32 -4.17 3.19
C TYR A 41 5.17 -3.17 3.13
N LYS A 42 4.17 -3.42 2.27
CA LYS A 42 2.81 -2.89 2.41
C LYS A 42 1.94 -4.01 2.94
N TYR A 43 1.21 -3.74 4.02
CA TYR A 43 0.30 -4.72 4.62
C TYR A 43 -1.10 -4.15 4.75
N ASP A 44 -2.08 -5.05 4.71
CA ASP A 44 -3.48 -4.83 5.06
C ASP A 44 -3.94 -6.07 5.84
N ALA A 45 -4.48 -5.87 7.04
CA ALA A 45 -4.88 -6.95 7.93
C ALA A 45 -6.18 -6.60 8.66
N TRP A 46 -7.02 -7.62 8.83
CA TRP A 46 -8.28 -7.56 9.54
C TRP A 46 -8.20 -8.40 10.80
N GLY A 47 -8.65 -7.85 11.92
CA GLY A 47 -8.72 -8.54 13.21
C GLY A 47 -10.14 -8.49 13.74
N GLY A 48 -10.63 -9.61 14.28
CA GLY A 48 -11.95 -9.70 14.92
C GLY A 48 -13.07 -9.00 14.14
N ARG A 49 -14.02 -8.40 14.87
CA ARG A 49 -15.26 -7.87 14.29
C ARG A 49 -15.07 -6.61 13.44
N ASP A 50 -14.24 -5.66 13.89
CA ASP A 50 -14.11 -4.33 13.26
C ASP A 50 -12.69 -3.75 13.36
N SER A 51 -11.65 -4.56 13.65
CA SER A 51 -10.27 -4.05 13.71
C SER A 51 -9.62 -4.16 12.33
N HIS A 52 -9.10 -3.05 11.82
CA HIS A 52 -8.38 -3.00 10.54
C HIS A 52 -7.09 -2.23 10.74
N ILE A 53 -5.97 -2.80 10.28
CA ILE A 53 -4.67 -2.15 10.26
C ILE A 53 -4.06 -2.30 8.88
N PHE A 54 -3.50 -1.22 8.38
CA PHE A 54 -2.81 -1.19 7.10
C PHE A 54 -1.72 -0.14 7.13
N GLY A 55 -0.74 -0.29 6.26
CA GLY A 55 0.35 0.67 6.17
C GLY A 55 1.59 0.07 5.56
N TYR A 56 2.73 0.67 5.90
CA TYR A 56 4.03 0.20 5.48
C TYR A 56 4.92 -0.06 6.68
N ALA A 57 5.85 -0.99 6.54
CA ALA A 57 6.88 -1.28 7.54
C ALA A 57 8.24 -1.51 6.85
N ILE A 58 9.33 -1.18 7.54
CA ILE A 58 10.70 -1.45 7.09
C ILE A 58 11.26 -2.58 7.95
N LEU A 59 11.80 -3.60 7.30
CA LEU A 59 12.43 -4.75 7.95
C LEU A 59 13.77 -5.03 7.28
N ASP A 60 14.68 -5.75 7.95
CA ASP A 60 15.80 -6.37 7.24
C ASP A 60 15.28 -7.50 6.34
N SER A 61 15.95 -7.72 5.22
CA SER A 61 15.57 -8.72 4.21
C SER A 61 15.63 -10.16 4.72
N THR A 62 16.28 -10.39 5.87
CA THR A 62 16.34 -11.68 6.57
C THR A 62 15.19 -11.88 7.55
N ASP A 63 14.48 -10.81 7.90
CA ASP A 63 13.41 -10.87 8.91
C ASP A 63 12.11 -11.35 8.28
N VAL A 64 11.34 -12.11 9.05
CA VAL A 64 10.00 -12.54 8.67
C VAL A 64 9.01 -11.45 9.05
N PHE A 65 8.12 -11.10 8.13
CA PHE A 65 7.05 -10.15 8.42
C PHE A 65 6.12 -10.71 9.50
N ASP A 66 5.93 -9.95 10.56
CA ASP A 66 5.04 -10.27 11.67
C ASP A 66 4.18 -9.05 12.03
N ILE A 67 2.89 -9.15 11.78
CA ILE A 67 1.92 -8.06 11.92
C ILE A 67 1.78 -7.56 13.36
N ASP A 68 2.04 -8.41 14.36
CA ASP A 68 1.97 -8.02 15.77
C ASP A 68 3.19 -7.21 16.23
N ASN A 69 4.29 -7.29 15.48
CA ASN A 69 5.59 -6.71 15.85
C ASN A 69 6.09 -5.64 14.88
N VAL A 70 5.36 -5.34 13.80
CA VAL A 70 5.77 -4.31 12.83
C VAL A 70 5.53 -2.90 13.35
N LYS A 71 6.50 -2.01 13.10
CA LYS A 71 6.36 -0.58 13.33
C LYS A 71 5.83 0.11 12.06
N PRO A 72 4.65 0.77 12.10
CA PRO A 72 4.10 1.45 10.94
C PRO A 72 4.91 2.69 10.56
N LEU A 73 5.10 2.88 9.25
CA LEU A 73 5.64 4.11 8.71
C LEU A 73 4.57 5.22 8.65
N PRO A 74 4.94 6.49 8.89
CA PRO A 74 3.99 7.59 9.04
C PRO A 74 3.51 8.15 7.70
N PHE A 75 3.16 7.31 6.72
CA PHE A 75 2.64 7.76 5.42
C PHE A 75 1.81 6.67 4.72
N GLN A 76 1.04 7.09 3.70
CA GLN A 76 0.17 6.20 2.90
C GLN A 76 0.61 6.08 1.44
N TYR A 77 1.32 7.08 0.92
CA TYR A 77 1.80 7.09 -0.46
C TYR A 77 3.27 7.47 -0.51
N PHE A 78 4.02 6.85 -1.41
CA PHE A 78 5.37 7.29 -1.79
C PHE A 78 5.31 8.45 -2.77
N GLU A 79 6.08 9.49 -2.50
CA GLU A 79 6.34 10.59 -3.44
C GLU A 79 7.43 10.23 -4.46
N SER A 80 8.38 9.40 -4.04
CA SER A 80 9.53 8.97 -4.85
C SER A 80 9.99 7.56 -4.47
N ILE A 81 10.86 6.97 -5.30
CA ILE A 81 11.45 5.66 -5.01
C ILE A 81 12.25 5.76 -3.70
N PRO A 82 11.98 4.87 -2.73
CA PRO A 82 12.71 4.86 -1.47
C PRO A 82 14.19 4.52 -1.68
N THR A 83 15.06 5.15 -0.91
CA THR A 83 16.51 4.92 -0.95
C THR A 83 17.00 4.48 0.43
N LYS A 84 18.23 3.94 0.50
CA LYS A 84 18.85 3.56 1.78
C LYS A 84 19.08 4.72 2.76
N ARG A 85 18.86 5.97 2.33
CA ARG A 85 19.06 7.19 3.14
C ARG A 85 17.77 7.91 3.43
N ASN A 86 16.84 7.91 2.47
CA ASN A 86 15.63 8.73 2.53
C ASN A 86 14.41 8.01 1.97
N ILE A 87 13.27 8.22 2.62
CA ILE A 87 11.93 7.90 2.15
C ILE A 87 11.11 9.18 2.19
N PHE A 88 10.39 9.45 1.10
CA PHE A 88 9.51 10.61 0.97
C PHE A 88 8.07 10.12 0.84
N GLY A 89 7.25 10.45 1.83
CA GLY A 89 5.89 9.97 1.97
C GLY A 89 4.87 11.10 1.96
N VAL A 90 3.63 10.73 1.67
CA VAL A 90 2.45 11.58 1.73
C VAL A 90 1.36 10.89 2.55
N ILE A 91 0.69 11.64 3.40
CA ILE A 91 -0.50 11.21 4.14
C ILE A 91 -1.56 12.30 4.08
N CYS A 92 -2.83 11.90 4.03
CA CYS A 92 -3.95 12.81 4.22
C CYS A 92 -4.50 12.70 5.64
N LYS A 93 -4.98 13.82 6.17
CA LYS A 93 -5.72 13.87 7.43
C LYS A 93 -7.04 14.58 7.21
N LYS A 94 -8.10 14.04 7.80
CA LYS A 94 -9.34 14.79 7.97
C LYS A 94 -9.07 15.87 9.04
N LEU A 95 -9.35 17.12 8.71
CA LEU A 95 -9.34 18.20 9.68
C LEU A 95 -10.68 18.20 10.41
N ASP A 96 -10.70 18.63 11.67
CA ASP A 96 -11.95 18.78 12.40
C ASP A 96 -12.85 19.79 11.70
N ASP A 97 -14.17 19.56 11.73
CA ASP A 97 -15.16 20.34 10.96
C ASP A 97 -15.18 21.86 11.30
N GLN A 98 -14.46 22.28 12.35
CA GLN A 98 -14.28 23.68 12.74
C GLN A 98 -13.09 24.37 12.04
N GLU A 99 -12.15 23.60 11.48
CA GLU A 99 -10.96 24.11 10.81
C GLU A 99 -11.10 24.01 9.28
N VAL A 100 -11.56 25.12 8.69
CA VAL A 100 -11.42 25.47 7.26
C VAL A 100 -12.34 24.71 6.28
N SER A 101 -13.40 25.39 5.81
CA SER A 101 -14.28 24.89 4.72
C SER A 101 -13.63 24.88 3.33
N ASN A 102 -12.41 25.43 3.19
CA ASN A 102 -11.75 25.57 1.91
C ASN A 102 -10.76 24.43 1.66
N LYS A 103 -10.79 23.90 0.44
CA LYS A 103 -9.88 22.85 -0.02
C LYS A 103 -8.45 23.39 -0.12
N ILE A 104 -7.51 22.77 0.58
CA ILE A 104 -6.09 23.10 0.58
C ILE A 104 -5.31 22.04 -0.20
N PHE A 105 -4.68 22.46 -1.30
CA PHE A 105 -3.91 21.56 -2.17
C PHE A 105 -2.41 21.50 -1.86
N PHE A 106 -1.96 22.25 -0.86
CA PHE A 106 -0.57 22.27 -0.39
C PHE A 106 -0.43 21.48 0.92
N PRO A 107 0.80 21.03 1.28
CA PRO A 107 1.02 20.37 2.56
C PRO A 107 0.71 21.35 3.70
N LEU A 108 -0.05 20.89 4.68
CA LEU A 108 -0.30 21.59 5.94
C LEU A 108 0.94 21.56 6.82
N GLU A 109 1.63 20.42 6.82
CA GLU A 109 2.79 20.17 7.66
C GLU A 109 3.75 19.22 6.93
N ILE A 110 5.03 19.32 7.27
CA ILE A 110 6.05 18.35 6.87
C ILE A 110 6.71 17.82 8.14
N LYS A 111 6.57 16.51 8.37
CA LYS A 111 7.25 15.81 9.46
C LYS A 111 8.51 15.11 8.98
N VAL A 112 9.47 15.01 9.88
CA VAL A 112 10.73 14.33 9.64
C VAL A 112 10.97 13.38 10.81
N ASP A 113 11.04 12.09 10.49
CA ASP A 113 11.33 11.01 11.41
C ASP A 113 12.56 10.23 10.93
N GLU A 114 13.05 9.31 11.75
CA GLU A 114 14.11 8.37 11.39
C GLU A 114 13.73 6.98 11.88
N GLU A 115 13.87 5.99 11.01
CA GLU A 115 13.62 4.58 11.31
C GLU A 115 14.70 3.74 10.65
N ASN A 116 15.33 2.83 11.40
CA ASN A 116 16.37 1.94 10.86
C ASN A 116 17.52 2.70 10.16
N GLY A 117 17.86 3.90 10.61
CA GLY A 117 18.87 4.78 9.99
C GLY A 117 18.46 5.39 8.65
N ILE A 118 17.18 5.29 8.27
CA ILE A 118 16.59 5.89 7.07
C ILE A 118 15.75 7.10 7.50
N LYS A 119 16.05 8.26 6.93
CA LYS A 119 15.29 9.48 7.16
C LYS A 119 13.95 9.41 6.44
N ILE A 120 12.86 9.64 7.15
CA ILE A 120 11.50 9.62 6.60
C ILE A 120 10.96 11.04 6.63
N LYS A 121 10.59 11.57 5.47
CA LYS A 121 9.95 12.89 5.35
C LYS A 121 8.52 12.71 4.87
N THR A 122 7.55 13.03 5.72
CA THR A 122 6.12 12.93 5.40
C THR A 122 5.52 14.30 5.18
N LYS A 123 4.90 14.52 4.03
CA LYS A 123 4.01 15.66 3.77
C LYS A 123 2.59 15.30 4.20
N ILE A 124 1.99 16.14 5.05
CA ILE A 124 0.64 15.95 5.55
C ILE A 124 -0.28 16.92 4.81
N PHE A 125 -1.28 16.40 4.11
CA PHE A 125 -2.28 17.18 3.38
C PHE A 125 -3.65 17.11 4.06
N GLN A 126 -4.49 18.10 3.78
CA GLN A 126 -5.92 18.03 4.08
C GLN A 126 -6.57 16.97 3.17
N ASN A 127 -7.39 16.09 3.75
CA ASN A 127 -8.08 15.05 3.00
C ASN A 127 -8.98 15.61 1.89
N ASP A 128 -9.69 16.71 2.13
CA ASP A 128 -10.61 17.29 1.14
C ASP A 128 -9.89 17.89 -0.07
N GLY A 129 -8.73 18.52 0.15
CA GLY A 129 -7.85 18.94 -0.93
C GLY A 129 -7.27 17.77 -1.71
N PHE A 130 -6.86 16.71 -0.99
CA PHE A 130 -6.31 15.50 -1.59
C PHE A 130 -7.36 14.73 -2.41
N THR A 131 -8.60 14.66 -1.93
CA THR A 131 -9.70 13.92 -2.56
C THR A 131 -10.39 14.66 -3.69
N SER A 132 -10.19 15.97 -3.83
CA SER A 132 -10.93 16.76 -4.83
C SER A 132 -10.15 17.09 -6.10
N ARG A 133 -8.83 16.87 -6.13
CA ARG A 133 -7.98 17.32 -7.24
C ARG A 133 -7.71 16.20 -8.24
N ASN A 134 -8.27 16.34 -9.45
CA ASN A 134 -8.04 15.49 -10.62
C ASN A 134 -7.89 14.00 -10.25
N GLN A 135 -9.00 13.47 -9.73
CA GLN A 135 -9.13 12.08 -9.32
C GLN A 135 -9.84 11.26 -10.38
N GLY A 136 -9.63 9.96 -10.33
CA GLY A 136 -10.34 9.04 -11.19
C GLY A 136 -9.88 7.61 -10.94
N TYR A 137 -10.67 6.69 -11.46
CA TYR A 137 -10.32 5.28 -11.47
C TYR A 137 -10.41 4.77 -12.90
N LYS A 138 -9.26 4.39 -13.46
CA LYS A 138 -9.13 3.95 -14.84
C LYS A 138 -8.70 2.49 -14.89
N ARG A 139 -9.30 1.73 -15.79
CA ARG A 139 -9.07 0.29 -15.92
C ARG A 139 -8.70 -0.05 -17.35
N TYR A 140 -7.54 -0.63 -17.54
CA TYR A 140 -7.03 -0.90 -18.88
C TYR A 140 -6.44 -2.31 -18.99
N LYS A 141 -6.51 -2.85 -20.21
CA LYS A 141 -5.75 -4.02 -20.62
C LYS A 141 -4.58 -3.55 -21.49
N PHE A 142 -3.35 -3.82 -21.07
CA PHE A 142 -2.14 -3.37 -21.78
C PHE A 142 -1.50 -4.50 -22.60
N GLU A 143 -0.85 -4.18 -23.70
CA GLU A 143 -0.22 -5.19 -24.57
C GLU A 143 1.21 -5.55 -24.12
N THR A 144 2.01 -4.54 -23.83
CA THR A 144 3.40 -4.69 -23.38
C THR A 144 3.78 -3.53 -22.46
N PHE A 145 4.94 -3.64 -21.82
CA PHE A 145 5.48 -2.60 -20.96
C PHE A 145 7.00 -2.45 -21.18
N LYS A 146 7.52 -1.30 -20.79
CA LYS A 146 8.95 -1.03 -20.70
C LYS A 146 9.24 -0.34 -19.38
N GLU A 147 10.31 -0.73 -18.73
CA GLU A 147 10.74 -0.18 -17.45
C GLU A 147 12.06 0.59 -17.61
N SER A 148 12.16 1.76 -16.97
CA SER A 148 13.43 2.45 -16.71
C SER A 148 13.72 2.44 -15.21
N GLN A 149 14.85 3.03 -14.80
CA GLN A 149 15.20 3.10 -13.39
C GLN A 149 14.09 3.74 -12.54
N ASP A 150 13.52 4.85 -13.02
CA ASP A 150 12.59 5.74 -12.31
C ASP A 150 11.13 5.68 -12.80
N SER A 151 10.88 5.07 -13.96
CA SER A 151 9.57 5.10 -14.60
C SER A 151 9.19 3.77 -15.25
N ILE A 152 7.91 3.60 -15.50
CA ILE A 152 7.34 2.49 -16.24
C ILE A 152 6.39 3.02 -17.31
N PHE A 153 6.40 2.35 -18.44
CA PHE A 153 5.60 2.67 -19.61
C PHE A 153 4.76 1.44 -19.95
N PHE A 154 3.45 1.62 -20.08
CA PHE A 154 2.55 0.61 -20.64
C PHE A 154 2.12 1.06 -22.03
N TYR A 155 1.96 0.11 -22.94
CA TYR A 155 1.67 0.38 -24.35
C TYR A 155 0.39 -0.31 -24.80
N ASN A 156 -0.32 0.34 -25.73
CA ASN A 156 -1.56 -0.13 -26.34
C ASN A 156 -2.59 -0.56 -25.26
N LEU A 157 -3.03 0.43 -24.49
CA LEU A 157 -3.98 0.26 -23.40
C LEU A 157 -5.41 0.40 -23.94
N ASN A 158 -6.22 -0.62 -23.72
CA ASN A 158 -7.62 -0.62 -24.10
C ASN A 158 -8.50 -0.71 -22.86
N ASP A 159 -9.47 0.20 -22.72
CA ASP A 159 -10.49 0.06 -21.68
C ASP A 159 -11.40 -1.11 -22.07
N VAL A 160 -11.55 -2.07 -21.16
CA VAL A 160 -12.34 -3.29 -21.39
C VAL A 160 -13.57 -3.37 -20.49
N LYS A 161 -13.84 -2.33 -19.68
CA LYS A 161 -14.93 -2.33 -18.69
C LYS A 161 -15.89 -1.13 -18.82
N SER A 162 -15.45 0.00 -19.37
CA SER A 162 -16.29 1.19 -19.47
C SER A 162 -17.30 1.09 -20.61
N LEU A 163 -18.44 1.79 -20.45
CA LEU A 163 -19.49 1.89 -21.47
C LEU A 163 -19.01 2.59 -22.74
N GLU A 164 -18.09 3.54 -22.58
CA GLU A 164 -17.38 4.23 -23.66
C GLU A 164 -15.90 3.84 -23.57
N PRO A 165 -15.45 2.84 -24.35
CA PRO A 165 -14.09 2.35 -24.26
C PRO A 165 -13.08 3.41 -24.74
N GLU A 166 -12.19 3.83 -23.85
CA GLU A 166 -11.04 4.67 -24.21
C GLU A 166 -9.85 3.81 -24.64
N HIS A 167 -9.18 4.25 -25.71
CA HIS A 167 -7.87 3.73 -26.09
C HIS A 167 -6.77 4.72 -25.71
N LEU A 168 -5.64 4.22 -25.21
CA LEU A 168 -4.45 5.01 -24.91
C LEU A 168 -3.21 4.31 -25.44
N ASP A 169 -2.46 4.99 -26.32
CA ASP A 169 -1.24 4.43 -26.91
C ASP A 169 -0.18 4.14 -25.85
N ILE A 170 0.03 5.08 -24.92
CA ILE A 170 1.09 5.02 -23.90
C ILE A 170 0.59 5.58 -22.57
N LEU A 171 0.80 4.82 -21.50
CA LEU A 171 0.68 5.29 -20.12
C LEU A 171 2.06 5.33 -19.48
N LYS A 172 2.56 6.53 -19.19
CA LYS A 172 3.85 6.76 -18.51
C LYS A 172 3.63 7.09 -17.04
N LEU A 173 4.30 6.36 -16.15
CA LEU A 173 4.15 6.48 -14.70
C LEU A 173 5.52 6.48 -14.01
N LYS A 174 5.62 7.18 -12.88
CA LYS A 174 6.78 7.04 -11.97
C LYS A 174 6.64 5.75 -11.18
N LYS A 175 7.76 5.10 -10.86
CA LYS A 175 7.76 3.88 -10.05
C LYS A 175 7.66 4.20 -8.55
N THR A 176 6.45 4.42 -8.05
CA THR A 176 6.23 4.70 -6.63
C THR A 176 5.21 3.74 -6.04
N ASN A 177 3.92 4.05 -6.17
CA ASN A 177 2.81 3.30 -5.58
C ASN A 177 2.27 2.27 -6.59
N ILE A 178 3.13 1.36 -7.04
CA ILE A 178 2.79 0.31 -8.01
C ILE A 178 2.78 -1.04 -7.29
N PHE A 179 1.66 -1.75 -7.35
CA PHE A 179 1.42 -3.02 -6.67
C PHE A 179 1.04 -4.11 -7.68
N ILE A 180 1.81 -5.19 -7.72
CA ILE A 180 1.59 -6.31 -8.66
C ILE A 180 1.04 -7.51 -7.91
N GLY A 181 -0.21 -7.86 -8.24
CA GLY A 181 -0.86 -9.11 -7.85
C GLY A 181 -0.53 -10.23 -8.83
N THR A 182 -0.59 -11.48 -8.35
CA THR A 182 -0.33 -12.67 -9.16
C THR A 182 -1.46 -13.69 -9.03
N THR A 183 -1.77 -14.41 -10.13
CA THR A 183 -2.71 -15.56 -10.09
C THR A 183 -2.00 -16.87 -9.77
N SER A 184 -0.72 -16.95 -10.11
CA SER A 184 0.18 -18.08 -9.83
C SER A 184 1.57 -17.51 -9.58
N PRO A 185 2.54 -18.26 -9.01
CA PRO A 185 3.76 -17.73 -8.42
C PRO A 185 4.54 -16.70 -9.24
N ASN A 186 4.43 -16.72 -10.57
CA ASN A 186 5.11 -15.76 -11.44
C ASN A 186 4.21 -15.07 -12.48
N VAL A 187 2.91 -15.35 -12.55
CA VAL A 187 2.04 -14.79 -13.58
C VAL A 187 1.26 -13.61 -13.02
N ILE A 188 1.45 -12.44 -13.63
CA ILE A 188 0.75 -11.22 -13.26
C ILE A 188 -0.74 -11.37 -13.52
N SER A 189 -1.54 -11.05 -12.51
CA SER A 189 -2.99 -10.95 -12.63
C SER A 189 -3.40 -9.49 -12.87
N THR A 190 -2.96 -8.62 -11.97
CA THR A 190 -3.34 -7.22 -11.91
C THR A 190 -2.16 -6.37 -11.46
N ILE A 191 -2.08 -5.15 -11.99
CA ILE A 191 -1.19 -4.10 -11.52
C ILE A 191 -2.05 -2.92 -11.06
N SER A 192 -2.03 -2.62 -9.76
CA SER A 192 -2.69 -1.46 -9.17
C SER A 192 -1.70 -0.32 -8.99
N ILE A 193 -2.10 0.90 -9.37
CA ILE A 193 -1.22 2.06 -9.38
C ILE A 193 -1.94 3.26 -8.79
N GLU A 194 -1.34 3.91 -7.79
CA GLU A 194 -1.78 5.21 -7.27
C GLU A 194 -0.87 6.31 -7.83
N ASP A 195 -1.30 6.97 -8.90
CA ASP A 195 -0.55 8.01 -9.62
C ASP A 195 -0.71 9.38 -8.95
N LEU A 196 -0.13 9.49 -7.76
CA LEU A 196 0.01 10.74 -7.03
C LEU A 196 1.07 11.63 -7.71
N LYS A 197 0.64 12.79 -8.21
CA LYS A 197 1.53 13.81 -8.78
C LYS A 197 1.49 15.08 -7.96
N LEU A 198 2.67 15.52 -7.54
CA LEU A 198 2.88 16.82 -6.91
C LEU A 198 3.59 17.76 -7.88
N SER A 199 3.26 19.05 -7.80
CA SER A 199 3.97 20.12 -8.48
C SER A 199 5.35 20.36 -7.84
N PRO A 200 6.27 21.08 -8.50
CA PRO A 200 7.53 21.50 -7.88
C PRO A 200 7.35 22.32 -6.60
N LYS A 201 6.17 22.93 -6.40
CA LYS A 201 5.79 23.67 -5.19
C LYS A 201 5.06 22.80 -4.15
N ASN A 202 5.05 21.48 -4.35
CA ASN A 202 4.35 20.48 -3.52
C ASN A 202 2.81 20.59 -3.55
N GLU A 203 2.23 21.24 -4.55
CA GLU A 203 0.78 21.23 -4.75
C GLU A 203 0.33 19.89 -5.31
N ILE A 204 -0.79 19.35 -4.86
CA ILE A 204 -1.41 18.17 -5.49
C ILE A 204 -1.88 18.55 -6.89
N ILE A 205 -1.44 17.79 -7.90
CA ILE A 205 -1.87 17.94 -9.29
C ILE A 205 -2.88 16.87 -9.67
N SER A 206 -2.62 15.63 -9.27
CA SER A 206 -3.50 14.49 -9.56
C SER A 206 -3.31 13.37 -8.56
N ASN A 207 -4.36 12.57 -8.39
CA ASN A 207 -4.33 11.31 -7.67
C ASN A 207 -5.25 10.31 -8.38
N ILE A 208 -4.78 9.81 -9.53
CA ILE A 208 -5.57 8.87 -10.36
C ILE A 208 -5.15 7.44 -10.00
N ARG A 209 -6.14 6.59 -9.77
CA ARG A 209 -5.91 5.16 -9.58
C ARG A 209 -6.05 4.43 -10.90
N TYR A 210 -5.07 3.59 -11.23
CA TYR A 210 -5.12 2.70 -12.39
C TYR A 210 -5.16 1.24 -11.94
N GLU A 211 -5.99 0.45 -12.59
CA GLU A 211 -5.95 -1.00 -12.52
C GLU A 211 -5.64 -1.55 -13.92
N LEU A 212 -4.48 -2.17 -14.07
CA LEU A 212 -3.99 -2.67 -15.34
C LEU A 212 -3.96 -4.20 -15.34
N THR A 213 -4.36 -4.81 -16.44
CA THR A 213 -4.25 -6.26 -16.65
C THR A 213 -3.47 -6.54 -17.94
N PRO A 214 -2.58 -7.55 -17.96
CA PRO A 214 -1.82 -7.84 -19.16
C PRO A 214 -2.69 -8.53 -20.20
N LYS A 215 -2.49 -8.20 -21.48
CA LYS A 215 -3.18 -8.85 -22.60
C LYS A 215 -2.72 -10.29 -22.79
N ASN A 216 -1.43 -10.52 -22.60
CA ASN A 216 -0.75 -11.80 -22.72
C ASN A 216 -0.29 -12.27 -21.34
N LYS A 217 0.12 -13.53 -21.20
CA LYS A 217 0.76 -13.98 -19.95
C LYS A 217 2.07 -13.21 -19.76
N THR A 218 2.20 -12.51 -18.64
CA THR A 218 3.38 -11.71 -18.30
C THR A 218 4.00 -12.21 -17.01
N ASP A 219 5.32 -12.42 -17.04
CA ASP A 219 6.10 -12.89 -15.90
C ASP A 219 6.48 -11.72 -14.98
N ILE A 220 6.19 -11.84 -13.68
CA ILE A 220 6.52 -10.82 -12.66
C ILE A 220 8.03 -10.58 -12.51
N ARG A 221 8.87 -11.53 -12.92
CA ARG A 221 10.34 -11.42 -12.87
C ARG A 221 10.89 -10.43 -13.89
N LEU A 222 10.08 -10.02 -14.88
CA LEU A 222 10.45 -8.97 -15.84
C LEU A 222 10.42 -7.57 -15.22
N PHE A 223 9.75 -7.41 -14.08
CA PHE A 223 9.71 -6.15 -13.34
C PHE A 223 10.86 -6.10 -12.35
N SER A 224 11.44 -4.93 -12.12
CA SER A 224 12.42 -4.78 -11.03
C SER A 224 11.78 -4.98 -9.66
N ASN A 225 12.62 -5.09 -8.62
CA ASN A 225 12.18 -5.22 -7.24
C ASN A 225 12.18 -3.89 -6.48
N THR A 226 12.48 -2.77 -7.16
CA THR A 226 12.64 -1.44 -6.54
C THR A 226 11.63 -0.48 -7.13
N GLY A 227 10.88 0.25 -6.29
CA GLY A 227 9.81 1.16 -6.73
C GLY A 227 8.54 0.44 -7.21
N ILE A 228 8.49 -0.89 -7.06
CA ILE A 228 7.37 -1.75 -7.43
C ILE A 228 7.20 -2.79 -6.32
N PHE A 229 6.00 -2.84 -5.75
CA PHE A 229 5.60 -3.77 -4.73
C PHE A 229 5.06 -5.05 -5.37
N LYS A 230 5.61 -6.21 -4.98
CA LYS A 230 5.19 -7.51 -5.47
C LYS A 230 4.50 -8.28 -4.36
N ALA A 231 3.39 -8.95 -4.69
CA ALA A 231 2.67 -9.75 -3.72
C ALA A 231 3.57 -10.82 -3.10
N VAL A 232 3.54 -10.94 -1.79
CA VAL A 232 4.21 -11.98 -1.03
C VAL A 232 3.23 -13.11 -0.82
N LYS A 233 3.69 -14.35 -0.98
CA LYS A 233 2.84 -15.52 -0.72
C LYS A 233 2.51 -15.56 0.76
N LEU A 234 1.25 -15.34 1.10
CA LEU A 234 0.76 -15.54 2.45
C LEU A 234 0.76 -17.03 2.78
N PRO A 235 1.10 -17.43 4.03
CA PRO A 235 0.78 -18.76 4.52
C PRO A 235 -0.70 -19.01 4.28
N LYS A 236 -1.05 -20.22 3.83
CA LYS A 236 -2.47 -20.62 3.87
C LYS A 236 -2.80 -20.87 5.34
N ASP A 237 -3.81 -20.16 5.84
CA ASP A 237 -4.46 -20.49 7.11
C ASP A 237 -4.91 -21.96 7.14
#